data_AF-A0A357FZ23-F1
#
_entry.id   AF-A0A357FZ23-F1
#
_cell.length_a   1.000
_cell.length_b   1.000
_cell.length_c   1.000
_cell.angle_alpha   90.00
_cell.angle_beta   90.00
_cell.angle_gamma   90.00
#
_symmetry.space_group_name_H-M   'P 1'
#
loop_
_entity.id
_entity.type
_entity.pdbx_description
1 polymer ?
#
loop_
_entity_poly.entity_id
_entity_poly.type
_entity_poly.pdbx_seq_one_letter_code
_entity_poly.pdbx_strand_id
1 'polypeptide(L)'
;MALTFPKATVLLALAVLISTALPVSRLGSEFMPPLYEGSLLYMPMALPGASPSTMREILQVTNRQLMTVPEVALAFGKAGRSNSATDPAPLNMIET
;
A
#
# COMPACT_ATOMS: atom_id res chain seq x y z
N MET A 1 -4.13 7.65 48.90
CA MET A 1 -4.04 8.88 48.09
C MET A 1 -5.35 9.19 47.37
N ALA A 2 -5.89 8.31 46.51
CA ALA A 2 -7.15 8.59 45.78
C ALA A 2 -8.38 8.83 46.69
N LEU A 3 -8.55 8.02 47.73
CA LEU A 3 -9.64 8.17 48.72
C LEU A 3 -9.39 9.28 49.75
N THR A 4 -8.18 9.82 49.79
CA THR A 4 -7.74 10.82 50.78
C THR A 4 -8.01 12.25 50.29
N PHE A 5 -7.98 12.48 48.97
CA PHE A 5 -8.29 13.77 48.34
C PHE A 5 -9.19 13.57 47.11
N PRO A 6 -10.48 13.25 47.30
CA PRO A 6 -11.36 12.85 46.20
C PRO A 6 -11.55 13.96 45.15
N LYS A 7 -11.72 15.22 45.56
CA LYS A 7 -11.89 16.35 44.63
C LYS A 7 -10.65 16.63 43.79
N ALA A 8 -9.46 16.59 44.40
CA ALA A 8 -8.20 16.81 43.69
C ALA A 8 -7.93 15.71 42.66
N THR A 9 -8.27 14.45 43.01
CA THR A 9 -8.16 13.32 42.11
C THR A 9 -9.07 13.47 40.89
N VAL A 10 -10.32 13.91 41.10
CA VAL A 10 -11.29 14.15 40.01
C VAL A 10 -10.84 15.31 39.10
N LEU A 11 -10.37 16.42 39.67
CA LEU A 11 -9.88 17.55 38.89
C LEU A 11 -8.65 17.18 38.06
N LEU A 12 -7.72 16.43 38.63
CA LEU A 12 -6.55 15.95 37.92
C LEU A 12 -6.95 15.01 36.77
N ALA A 13 -7.89 14.08 37.01
CA ALA A 13 -8.39 13.19 35.97
C ALA A 13 -9.05 13.95 34.81
N LEU A 14 -9.84 14.99 35.11
CA LEU A 14 -10.44 15.88 34.11
C LEU A 14 -9.38 16.64 33.30
N ALA A 15 -8.36 17.17 33.96
CA ALA A 15 -7.26 17.87 33.29
C ALA A 15 -6.52 16.93 32.32
N VAL A 16 -6.24 15.70 32.75
CA VAL A 16 -5.62 14.67 31.89
C VAL A 16 -6.54 14.32 30.71
N LEU A 17 -7.84 14.13 30.94
CA LEU A 17 -8.80 13.83 29.87
C LEU A 17 -8.83 14.94 28.81
N ILE A 18 -8.94 16.21 29.22
CA ILE A 18 -8.96 17.34 28.29
C ILE A 18 -7.64 17.45 27.51
N SER A 19 -6.50 17.14 28.15
CA SER A 19 -5.20 17.17 27.48
C SER A 19 -5.10 16.20 26.30
N THR A 20 -5.91 15.13 26.27
CA THR A 20 -5.96 14.17 25.16
C THR A 20 -6.58 14.72 23.88
N ALA A 21 -7.34 15.83 23.95
CA ALA A 21 -7.91 16.47 22.76
C ALA A 21 -6.83 17.02 21.81
N LEU A 22 -5.70 17.49 22.36
CA LEU A 22 -4.58 18.03 21.57
C LEU A 22 -3.92 16.97 20.67
N PRO A 23 -3.47 15.79 21.15
CA PRO A 23 -2.89 14.78 20.27
C PRO A 23 -3.93 14.19 19.31
N VAL A 24 -5.17 13.95 19.76
CA VAL A 24 -6.23 13.39 18.90
C VAL A 24 -6.55 14.30 17.71
N SER A 25 -6.58 15.63 17.90
CA SER A 25 -6.80 16.59 16.81
C SER A 25 -5.65 16.66 15.79
N ARG A 26 -4.48 16.10 16.10
CA ARG A 26 -3.31 16.06 15.22
C ARG A 26 -3.13 14.71 14.53
N LEU A 27 -3.93 13.70 14.86
CA LEU A 27 -3.87 12.40 14.19
C LEU A 27 -4.49 12.50 12.80
N GLY A 28 -3.82 11.89 11.82
CA GLY A 28 -4.40 11.66 10.50
C GLY A 28 -5.43 10.53 10.52
N SER A 29 -6.13 10.35 9.41
CA SER A 29 -7.04 9.23 9.18
C SER A 29 -6.59 8.48 7.93
N GLU A 30 -6.44 7.18 8.05
CA GLU A 30 -6.18 6.25 6.95
C GLU A 30 -7.20 5.10 7.05
N PHE A 31 -7.58 4.51 5.91
CA PHE A 31 -8.55 3.42 5.90
C PHE A 31 -8.01 2.17 6.63
N MET A 32 -6.77 1.81 6.33
CA MET A 32 -6.03 0.71 6.95
C MET A 32 -4.53 0.97 6.78
N PRO A 33 -3.68 0.63 7.78
CA PRO A 33 -2.24 0.74 7.63
C PRO A 33 -1.72 -0.12 6.48
N PRO A 34 -0.67 0.32 5.75
CA PRO A 34 -0.06 -0.49 4.70
C PRO A 34 0.53 -1.78 5.28
N LEU A 35 0.26 -2.91 4.63
CA LEU A 35 0.79 -4.21 4.99
C LEU A 35 2.09 -4.48 4.21
N TYR A 36 3.17 -4.83 4.92
CA TYR A 36 4.45 -5.18 4.30
C TYR A 36 4.53 -6.69 4.05
N GLU A 37 4.08 -7.12 2.87
CA GLU A 37 3.97 -8.55 2.50
C GLU A 37 5.31 -9.18 2.07
N GLY A 38 6.38 -8.39 1.96
CA GLY A 38 7.69 -8.84 1.46
C GLY A 38 7.79 -8.96 -0.06
N SER A 39 6.68 -8.77 -0.77
CA SER A 39 6.58 -8.61 -2.22
C SER A 39 5.69 -7.42 -2.56
N LEU A 40 5.85 -6.88 -3.77
CA LEU A 40 5.02 -5.81 -4.31
C LEU A 40 4.49 -6.25 -5.67
N LEU A 41 3.24 -5.89 -5.97
CA LEU A 41 2.65 -6.07 -7.29
C LEU A 41 2.70 -4.73 -8.06
N TYR A 42 3.50 -4.67 -9.12
CA TYR A 42 3.63 -3.52 -10.00
C TYR A 42 2.67 -3.64 -11.19
N MET A 43 1.72 -2.69 -11.32
CA MET A 43 0.64 -2.74 -12.32
C MET A 43 0.59 -1.52 -13.25
N PRO A 44 1.55 -1.34 -14.16
CA PRO A 44 1.50 -0.25 -15.13
C PRO A 44 0.51 -0.58 -16.28
N MET A 45 -0.11 0.46 -16.82
CA MET A 45 -0.98 0.35 -18.00
C MET A 45 -0.41 1.13 -19.19
N ALA A 46 -0.36 0.49 -20.34
CA ALA A 46 -0.01 1.11 -21.62
C ALA A 46 -1.24 1.69 -22.33
N LEU A 47 -1.01 2.55 -23.32
CA LEU A 47 -2.08 3.10 -24.17
C LEU A 47 -2.86 1.97 -24.87
N PRO A 48 -4.19 2.12 -25.03
CA PRO A 48 -4.99 1.17 -25.80
C PRO A 48 -4.48 1.04 -27.24
N GLY A 49 -4.48 -0.19 -27.78
CA GLY A 49 -4.03 -0.46 -29.15
C GLY A 49 -2.57 -0.91 -29.28
N ALA A 50 -1.84 -1.08 -28.18
CA ALA A 50 -0.52 -1.70 -28.19
C ALA A 50 -0.58 -3.14 -28.74
N SER A 51 0.35 -3.48 -29.65
CA SER A 51 0.45 -4.83 -30.19
C SER A 51 0.93 -5.83 -29.13
N PRO A 52 0.55 -7.13 -29.22
CA PRO A 52 1.08 -8.14 -28.30
C PRO A 52 2.61 -8.28 -28.32
N SER A 53 3.27 -7.96 -29.44
CA SER A 53 4.73 -7.93 -29.52
C SER A 53 5.31 -6.76 -28.74
N THR A 54 4.72 -5.57 -28.86
CA THR A 54 5.14 -4.38 -28.11
C THR A 54 4.96 -4.59 -26.60
N MET A 55 3.84 -5.20 -26.18
CA MET A 55 3.61 -5.48 -24.76
C MET A 55 4.64 -6.47 -24.18
N ARG A 56 5.10 -7.46 -24.97
CA ARG A 56 6.17 -8.37 -24.55
C ARG A 56 7.51 -7.65 -24.40
N GLU A 57 7.82 -6.73 -25.30
CA GLU A 57 9.05 -5.93 -25.22
C GLU A 57 9.05 -5.04 -23.98
N ILE A 58 7.94 -4.32 -23.73
CA ILE A 58 7.77 -3.49 -22.54
C ILE A 58 7.94 -4.34 -21.28
N LEU A 59 7.30 -5.52 -21.21
CA LEU A 59 7.43 -6.44 -20.09
C LEU A 59 8.89 -6.85 -19.82
N GLN A 60 9.63 -7.23 -20.87
CA GLN A 60 11.03 -7.63 -20.75
C GLN A 60 11.93 -6.49 -20.27
N VAL A 61 11.71 -5.28 -20.79
CA VAL A 61 12.47 -4.09 -20.39
C VAL A 61 12.18 -3.73 -18.94
N THR A 62 10.91 -3.72 -18.55
CA THR A 62 10.48 -3.45 -17.16
C THR A 62 11.07 -4.44 -16.18
N ASN A 63 10.97 -5.76 -16.43
CA ASN A 63 11.55 -6.77 -15.54
C ASN A 63 13.07 -6.61 -15.42
N ARG A 64 13.77 -6.31 -16.53
CA ARG A 64 15.21 -6.07 -16.50
C ARG A 64 15.55 -4.85 -15.65
N GLN A 65 14.77 -3.78 -15.74
CA GLN A 65 14.95 -2.58 -14.92
C GLN A 65 14.67 -2.86 -13.44
N LEU A 66 13.63 -3.62 -13.11
CA LEU A 66 13.34 -4.00 -11.73
C LEU A 66 14.48 -4.82 -11.11
N MET A 67 15.07 -5.75 -11.87
CA MET A 67 16.23 -6.53 -11.42
C MET A 67 17.52 -5.70 -11.25
N THR A 68 17.55 -4.42 -11.65
CA THR A 68 18.68 -3.54 -11.32
C THR A 68 18.64 -3.00 -9.89
N VAL A 69 17.49 -3.11 -9.22
CA VAL A 69 17.30 -2.70 -7.83
C VAL A 69 17.77 -3.84 -6.92
N PRO A 70 18.75 -3.61 -6.02
CA PRO A 70 19.39 -4.69 -5.26
C PRO A 70 18.44 -5.39 -4.26
N GLU A 71 17.35 -4.72 -3.84
CA GLU A 71 16.33 -5.29 -2.97
C GLU A 71 15.43 -6.31 -3.69
N VAL A 72 15.42 -6.33 -5.03
CA VAL A 72 14.54 -7.20 -5.82
C VAL A 72 15.23 -8.55 -6.09
N ALA A 73 14.74 -9.60 -5.43
CA ALA A 73 15.25 -10.96 -5.64
C ALA A 73 14.70 -11.64 -6.91
N LEU A 74 13.45 -11.32 -7.28
CA LEU A 74 12.73 -11.92 -8.41
C LEU A 74 11.74 -10.90 -8.99
N ALA A 75 11.66 -10.82 -10.32
CA ALA A 75 10.64 -10.07 -11.04
C ALA A 75 9.90 -11.01 -12.01
N PHE A 76 8.60 -11.25 -11.78
CA PHE A 76 7.78 -12.15 -12.60
C PHE A 76 6.67 -11.37 -13.30
N GLY A 77 6.87 -11.10 -14.60
CA GLY A 77 5.96 -10.27 -15.38
C GLY A 77 4.89 -11.08 -16.11
N LYS A 78 3.64 -10.60 -16.06
CA LYS A 78 2.50 -11.05 -16.86
C LYS A 78 1.96 -9.87 -17.67
N ALA A 79 1.85 -10.02 -18.99
CA ALA A 79 1.16 -9.05 -19.85
C ALA A 79 -0.19 -9.62 -20.30
N GLY A 80 -1.27 -8.89 -20.06
CA GLY A 80 -2.64 -9.36 -20.32
C GLY A 80 -3.14 -10.36 -19.28
N ARG A 81 -4.16 -11.15 -19.64
CA ARG A 81 -4.80 -12.10 -18.73
C ARG A 81 -4.18 -13.50 -18.77
N SER A 82 -4.27 -14.18 -17.64
CA SER A 82 -4.20 -15.64 -17.56
C SER A 82 -5.47 -16.29 -18.14
N ASN A 83 -5.40 -17.58 -18.47
CA ASN A 83 -6.55 -18.35 -18.94
C ASN A 83 -7.49 -18.73 -17.78
N SER A 84 -8.00 -17.74 -17.05
CA SER A 84 -8.89 -17.92 -15.91
C SER A 84 -9.99 -16.84 -15.92
N ALA A 85 -11.20 -17.22 -15.49
CA ALA A 85 -12.31 -16.28 -15.33
C ALA A 85 -12.09 -15.28 -14.19
N THR A 86 -11.12 -15.55 -13.31
CA THR A 86 -10.75 -14.68 -12.18
C THR A 86 -9.82 -13.53 -12.57
N ASP A 87 -9.34 -13.50 -13.82
CA ASP A 87 -8.36 -12.51 -14.28
C ASP A 87 -8.96 -11.61 -15.39
N PRO A 88 -9.50 -10.43 -15.01
CA PRO A 88 -10.07 -9.48 -15.95
C PRO A 88 -9.03 -8.59 -16.64
N ALA A 89 -7.72 -8.85 -16.49
CA ALA A 89 -6.66 -7.98 -16.99
C ALA A 89 -6.73 -7.76 -18.52
N PRO A 90 -6.81 -6.51 -19.00
CA PRO A 90 -6.77 -6.24 -20.43
C PRO A 90 -5.33 -6.40 -20.96
N LEU A 91 -5.19 -6.64 -22.27
CA LEU A 91 -3.87 -6.90 -22.91
C LEU A 91 -2.84 -5.78 -22.72
N ASN A 92 -3.29 -4.55 -22.47
CA ASN A 92 -2.43 -3.38 -22.24
C ASN A 92 -1.99 -3.20 -20.78
N MET A 93 -2.40 -4.09 -19.87
CA MET A 93 -1.96 -4.09 -18.48
C MET A 93 -0.84 -5.10 -18.26
N ILE A 94 0.19 -4.67 -17.55
CA ILE A 94 1.29 -5.51 -17.07
C ILE A 94 1.13 -5.68 -15.57
N GLU A 95 1.45 -6.86 -15.06
CA GLU A 95 1.56 -7.16 -13.63
C GLU A 95 2.96 -7.76 -13.40
N THR A 96 3.74 -7.26 -12.43
CA THR A 96 5.11 -7.75 -12.16
C THR A 96 5.44 -7.76 -10.68
#